data_AF-A0A392SJT8-F1
#
_entry.id   AF-A0A392SJT8-F1
#
_cell.length_a   1.000
_cell.length_b   1.000
_cell.length_c   1.000
_cell.angle_alpha   90.00
_cell.angle_beta   90.00
_cell.angle_gamma   90.00
#
_symmetry.space_group_name_H-M   'P 1'
#
loop_
_entity.id
_entity.type
_entity.pdbx_description
1 polymer ?
#
loop_
_entity_poly.entity_id
_entity_poly.type
_entity_poly.pdbx_seq_one_letter_code
_entity_poly.pdbx_strand_id
1 'polypeptide(L)' 'MGQPMPGEEEEDIVMTSTQTNILNFNCPVSGKPITELEEPVR' A
#
# COMPACT_ATOMS: atom_id res chain seq x y z
N MET A 1 12.15 -19.19 13.35
CA MET A 1 13.03 -18.38 12.49
C MET A 1 12.14 -17.89 11.35
N GLY A 2 11.85 -16.59 11.30
CA GLY A 2 11.05 -16.01 10.20
C GLY A 2 11.86 -16.05 8.91
N GLN A 3 11.21 -16.35 7.79
CA GLN A 3 11.87 -16.29 6.49
C GLN A 3 11.94 -14.82 6.05
N PRO A 4 13.06 -14.40 5.42
CA PRO A 4 13.19 -13.06 4.88
C PRO A 4 12.07 -12.80 3.88
N MET A 5 11.46 -11.62 3.93
CA MET A 5 10.43 -11.29 2.95
C MET A 5 11.05 -11.30 1.54
N PRO A 6 10.41 -11.90 0.53
CA PRO A 6 10.89 -11.79 -0.84
C PRO A 6 11.02 -10.30 -1.21
N GLY A 7 12.23 -9.85 -1.57
CA GLY A 7 12.53 -8.43 -1.83
C GLY A 7 13.13 -7.66 -0.65
N GLU A 8 13.68 -8.35 0.37
CA GLU A 8 14.42 -7.73 1.49
C GLU A 8 15.77 -7.07 1.07
N GLU A 9 16.08 -7.06 -0.22
CA GLU A 9 17.15 -6.24 -0.75
C GLU A 9 16.70 -4.77 -0.64
N GLU A 10 17.48 -3.94 0.07
CA GLU A 10 17.23 -2.48 0.17
C GLU A 10 17.51 -1.82 -1.19
N GLU A 11 16.58 -1.99 -2.15
CA GLU A 11 16.58 -1.20 -3.37
C GLU A 11 16.02 0.20 -3.06
N ASP A 12 16.78 1.25 -3.40
CA ASP A 12 16.31 2.62 -3.34
C ASP A 12 15.05 2.75 -4.23
N ILE A 13 13.88 2.95 -3.61
CA ILE A 13 12.61 3.07 -4.33
C ILE A 13 12.59 4.40 -5.09
N VAL A 14 12.91 4.33 -6.39
CA VAL A 14 12.81 5.49 -7.28
C VAL A 14 11.35 5.67 -7.69
N MET A 15 10.69 6.67 -7.10
CA MET A 15 9.31 7.05 -7.46
C MET A 15 9.30 7.65 -8.86
N THR A 16 9.06 6.83 -9.88
CA THR A 16 8.97 7.26 -11.30
C THR A 16 7.68 8.00 -11.64
N SER A 17 6.74 8.07 -10.69
CA SER A 17 5.48 8.78 -10.83
C SER A 17 5.64 10.25 -10.45
N THR A 18 5.34 11.17 -11.37
CA THR A 18 5.29 12.61 -11.09
C THR A 18 4.04 13.03 -10.31
N GLN A 19 3.07 12.13 -10.15
CA GLN A 19 1.95 12.33 -9.22
C GLN A 19 2.34 11.88 -7.82
N THR A 20 2.51 12.85 -6.92
CA THR A 20 2.84 12.66 -5.50
C THR A 20 1.75 11.95 -4.68
N ASN A 21 0.62 11.58 -5.29
CA ASN A 21 -0.58 11.14 -4.58
C ASN A 21 -1.33 10.04 -5.34
N ILE A 22 -0.69 8.89 -5.60
CA ILE A 22 -1.45 7.65 -5.89
C ILE A 22 -2.09 7.21 -4.56
N LEU A 23 -3.15 7.92 -4.20
CA LEU A 23 -3.89 7.65 -2.98
C LEU A 23 -4.97 6.68 -3.38
N ASN A 24 -4.82 5.43 -2.95
CA ASN A 24 -5.93 4.48 -2.87
C ASN A 24 -6.92 4.98 -1.81
N PHE A 25 -7.45 6.20 -1.98
CA PHE A 25 -8.26 6.83 -0.96
C PHE A 25 -9.47 5.99 -0.65
N ASN A 26 -9.99 5.31 -1.67
CA ASN A 26 -11.13 4.45 -1.55
C ASN A 26 -10.71 2.99 -1.66
N CYS A 27 -11.28 2.15 -0.81
CA CYS A 27 -11.11 0.71 -0.87
C CYS A 27 -11.66 0.18 -2.20
N PRO A 28 -10.91 -0.64 -2.94
CA PRO A 28 -11.37 -1.17 -4.24
C PRO A 28 -12.56 -2.13 -4.11
N VAL A 29 -12.80 -2.68 -2.92
CA VAL A 29 -13.90 -3.63 -2.65
C VAL A 29 -15.15 -2.90 -2.16
N SER A 30 -15.01 -1.98 -1.20
CA SER A 30 -16.17 -1.32 -0.58
C SER A 30 -16.48 0.06 -1.16
N GLY A 31 -15.55 0.67 -1.90
CA GLY A 31 -15.65 2.04 -2.42
C GLY A 31 -15.59 3.13 -1.34
N LYS A 32 -15.53 2.77 -0.06
CA LYS A 32 -15.44 3.71 1.06
C LYS A 32 -14.02 4.24 1.22
N PRO A 33 -13.86 5.46 1.79
CA PRO A 33 -12.56 5.93 2.23
C PRO A 33 -11.86 4.89 3.12
N ILE A 34 -10.57 4.62 2.90
CA ILE A 34 -9.80 3.64 3.71
C ILE A 34 -9.83 4.04 5.19
N THR A 35 -9.92 5.33 5.50
CA THR A 35 -10.06 5.86 6.87
C THR A 35 -11.38 5.48 7.55
N GLU A 36 -12.38 5.00 6.81
CA GLU A 36 -13.70 4.60 7.30
C GLU A 36 -13.90 3.07 7.28
N LEU A 37 -12.83 2.29 7.02
CA LEU A 37 -12.90 0.84 7.11
C LEU A 37 -12.85 0.42 8.58
N GLU A 38 -13.96 -0.10 9.09
CA GLU A 38 -14.09 -0.59 10.47
C GLU A 38 -13.21 -1.83 10.75
N GLU A 39 -12.82 -2.55 9.69
CA GLU A 39 -11.93 -3.70 9.77
C GLU A 39 -10.71 -3.47 8.86
N PRO A 40 -9.47 -3.67 9.34
CA PRO A 40 -8.30 -3.66 8.46
C PRO A 40 -8.49 -4.76 7.40
N VAL A 41 -8.16 -4.45 6.15
CA VAL A 41 -8.24 -5.40 5.03
C VAL A 41 -7.43 -6.64 5.41
N ARG A 42 -8.11 -7.76 5.68
CA ARG A 42 -7.49 -9.05 6.05
C ARG A 42 -7.04 -9.83 4.82
#